data_AF-A0A5B7X186-F1
#
_entry.id   AF-A0A5B7X186-F1
#
_cell.length_a   1.000
_cell.length_b   1.000
_cell.length_c   1.000
_cell.angle_alpha   90.00
_cell.angle_beta   90.00
_cell.angle_gamma   90.00
#
_symmetry.space_group_name_H-M   'P 1'
#
loop_
_entity.id
_entity.type
_entity.pdbx_description
1 polymer ?
#
loop_
_entity_poly.entity_id
_entity_poly.type
_entity_poly.pdbx_seq_one_letter_code
_entity_poly.pdbx_strand_id
1 'polypeptide(L)'
;MTLTVITSIASLLIGFFASRFFYLYKNYQNGKVDGAFEKEKELFYNYNKESIKSKLENRELELQFLKGKEEGQKEERKKIEIQIIPRIYVEDGIFSKTLFTGYDIQVKYDTLPIGGTQYYPENTIEKFKDENFKYVADLLQKTVIDVAEKFINKGFSVDALKAPKVATA
;
A
#
# COMPACT_ATOMS: atom_id res chain seq x y z
N MET A 1 52.71 8.02 5.67
CA MET A 1 52.15 7.28 4.51
C MET A 1 51.63 5.88 4.85
N THR A 2 52.04 5.27 5.97
CA THR A 2 51.66 3.89 6.34
C THR A 2 50.29 3.77 7.02
N LEU A 3 49.87 4.76 7.82
CA LEU A 3 48.60 4.72 8.58
C LEU A 3 47.35 4.84 7.68
N THR A 4 47.42 5.61 6.60
CA THR A 4 46.33 5.78 5.63
C THR A 4 46.11 4.54 4.77
N VAL A 5 47.17 3.78 4.49
CA VAL A 5 47.08 2.51 3.75
C VAL A 5 46.46 1.42 4.62
N ILE A 6 46.85 1.32 5.90
CA ILE A 6 46.29 0.34 6.84
C ILE A 6 44.78 0.58 7.07
N THR A 7 44.37 1.83 7.24
CA THR A 7 42.94 2.18 7.40
C THR A 7 42.12 1.92 6.14
N SER A 8 42.69 2.12 4.95
CA SER A 8 42.05 1.82 3.67
C SER A 8 41.91 0.31 3.41
N ILE A 9 42.87 -0.50 3.87
CA ILE A 9 42.78 -1.97 3.79
C ILE A 9 41.74 -2.50 4.79
N ALA A 10 41.69 -1.94 6.00
CA ALA A 10 40.71 -2.33 7.01
C ALA A 10 39.27 -2.03 6.56
N SER A 11 39.02 -0.88 5.94
CA SER A 11 37.68 -0.52 5.42
C SER A 11 37.25 -1.42 4.24
N LEU A 12 38.19 -1.81 3.37
CA LEU A 12 37.95 -2.78 2.31
C LEU A 12 37.56 -4.15 2.85
N LEU A 13 38.26 -4.64 3.87
CA LEU A 13 37.95 -5.92 4.52
C LEU A 13 36.57 -5.88 5.20
N ILE A 14 36.26 -4.81 5.93
CA ILE A 14 34.94 -4.64 6.58
C ILE A 14 33.82 -4.60 5.53
N GLY A 15 34.01 -3.89 4.42
CA GLY A 15 33.05 -3.86 3.31
C GLY A 15 32.84 -5.23 2.66
N PHE A 16 33.91 -6.01 2.53
CA PHE A 16 33.83 -7.37 1.99
C PHE A 16 33.07 -8.32 2.92
N PHE A 17 33.31 -8.25 4.24
CA PHE A 17 32.58 -9.05 5.21
C PHE A 17 31.11 -8.63 5.33
N ALA A 18 30.82 -7.33 5.35
CA ALA A 18 29.45 -6.81 5.41
C ALA A 18 28.62 -7.20 4.18
N SER A 19 29.20 -7.08 2.98
CA SER A 19 28.51 -7.47 1.74
C SER A 19 28.22 -8.97 1.68
N ARG A 20 29.17 -9.81 2.12
CA ARG A 20 28.97 -11.26 2.20
C ARG A 20 27.89 -11.64 3.21
N PHE A 21 27.85 -10.98 4.36
CA PHE A 21 26.83 -11.22 5.39
C PHE A 21 25.44 -10.79 4.90
N PHE A 22 25.35 -9.65 4.23
CA PHE A 22 24.10 -9.17 3.62
C PHE A 22 23.59 -10.13 2.53
N TYR A 23 24.48 -10.65 1.68
CA TYR A 23 24.12 -11.60 0.62
C TYR A 23 23.61 -12.93 1.20
N LEU A 24 24.27 -13.44 2.25
CA LEU A 24 23.84 -14.65 2.96
C LEU A 24 22.48 -14.45 3.65
N TYR A 25 22.26 -13.31 4.29
CA TYR A 25 20.98 -13.00 4.94
C TYR A 25 19.84 -12.87 3.93
N LYS A 26 20.08 -12.20 2.79
CA LYS A 26 19.11 -12.07 1.70
C LYS A 26 18.75 -13.44 1.08
N ASN A 27 19.75 -14.29 0.84
CA ASN A 27 19.52 -15.64 0.32
C ASN A 27 18.79 -16.54 1.33
N TYR A 28 19.06 -16.39 2.63
CA TYR A 28 18.36 -17.13 3.68
C TYR A 28 16.89 -16.74 3.80
N GLN A 29 16.57 -15.44 3.69
CA GLN A 29 15.19 -14.97 3.67
C GLN A 29 14.45 -15.45 2.41
N ASN A 30 15.08 -15.34 1.23
CA ASN A 30 14.50 -15.86 -0.02
C ASN A 30 14.29 -17.39 0.06
N GLY A 31 15.25 -18.14 0.61
CA GLY A 31 15.16 -19.57 0.81
C GLY A 31 14.13 -20.01 1.87
N LYS A 32 13.75 -19.15 2.82
CA LYS A 32 12.63 -19.41 3.74
C LYS A 32 11.28 -19.27 3.04
N VAL A 33 11.14 -18.30 2.15
CA VAL A 33 9.89 -18.06 1.41
C VAL A 33 9.71 -19.13 0.32
N ASP A 34 10.78 -19.43 -0.43
CA ASP A 34 10.74 -20.44 -1.50
C ASP A 34 10.79 -21.88 -0.93
N GLY A 35 11.57 -22.11 0.13
CA GLY A 35 11.73 -23.44 0.73
C GLY A 35 10.55 -23.88 1.59
N ALA A 36 9.78 -22.98 2.20
CA ALA A 36 8.53 -23.34 2.83
C ALA A 36 7.48 -23.75 1.79
N PHE A 37 7.41 -23.01 0.68
CA PHE A 37 6.51 -23.29 -0.44
C PHE A 37 6.84 -24.60 -1.16
N GLU A 38 8.12 -24.87 -1.45
CA GLU A 38 8.56 -26.11 -2.08
C GLU A 38 8.33 -27.32 -1.16
N LYS A 39 8.51 -27.17 0.15
CA LYS A 39 8.32 -28.24 1.12
C LYS A 39 6.85 -28.56 1.39
N GLU A 40 5.97 -27.56 1.40
CA GLU A 40 4.50 -27.78 1.42
C GLU A 40 4.02 -28.48 0.15
N LYS A 41 4.54 -28.07 -1.01
CA LYS A 41 4.24 -28.70 -2.30
C LYS A 41 4.74 -30.15 -2.35
N GLU A 42 5.96 -30.41 -1.89
CA GLU A 42 6.54 -31.75 -1.83
C GLU A 42 5.79 -32.68 -0.87
N LEU A 43 5.38 -32.18 0.31
CA LEU A 43 4.52 -32.91 1.25
C LEU A 43 3.16 -33.26 0.63
N PHE A 44 2.54 -32.33 -0.08
CA PHE A 44 1.27 -32.55 -0.77
C PHE A 44 1.36 -33.65 -1.85
N TYR A 45 2.42 -33.64 -2.67
CA TYR A 45 2.60 -34.65 -3.72
C TYR A 45 3.07 -36.01 -3.20
N ASN A 46 3.91 -36.06 -2.16
CA ASN A 46 4.37 -37.31 -1.59
C ASN A 46 3.26 -38.06 -0.82
N TYR A 47 2.28 -37.35 -0.25
CA TYR A 47 1.16 -37.98 0.46
C TYR A 47 0.15 -38.67 -0.47
N ASN A 48 0.08 -38.26 -1.76
CA ASN A 48 -1.00 -38.68 -2.68
C ASN A 48 -0.53 -39.47 -3.92
N LYS A 49 0.61 -40.16 -3.82
CA LYS A 49 1.36 -40.69 -4.98
C LYS A 49 0.79 -41.96 -5.62
N GLU A 50 -0.20 -42.66 -5.05
CA GLU A 50 -0.66 -43.94 -5.59
C GLU A 50 -2.10 -43.95 -6.15
N SER A 51 -2.19 -44.34 -7.43
CA SER A 51 -3.37 -44.67 -8.27
C SER A 51 -3.95 -43.56 -9.17
N ILE A 52 -4.47 -43.94 -10.34
CA ILE A 52 -5.12 -43.04 -11.32
C ILE A 52 -6.36 -42.34 -10.72
N LYS A 53 -6.96 -42.94 -9.68
CA LYS A 53 -8.02 -42.33 -8.85
C LYS A 53 -7.47 -41.14 -8.05
N SER A 54 -6.23 -41.24 -7.58
CA SER A 54 -5.51 -40.14 -6.94
C SER A 54 -5.25 -38.98 -7.90
N LYS A 55 -5.09 -39.16 -9.21
CA LYS A 55 -4.94 -38.01 -10.13
C LYS A 55 -6.19 -37.14 -10.26
N LEU A 56 -7.38 -37.75 -10.24
CA LEU A 56 -8.65 -37.02 -10.27
C LEU A 56 -8.96 -36.40 -8.90
N GLU A 57 -8.79 -37.16 -7.81
CA GLU A 57 -8.93 -36.65 -6.44
C GLU A 57 -7.89 -35.56 -6.14
N ASN A 58 -6.64 -35.70 -6.59
CA ASN A 58 -5.60 -34.66 -6.48
C ASN A 58 -5.96 -33.41 -7.27
N ARG A 59 -6.58 -33.56 -8.45
CA ARG A 59 -7.03 -32.42 -9.25
C ARG A 59 -8.21 -31.71 -8.60
N GLU A 60 -9.14 -32.46 -8.00
CA GLU A 60 -10.23 -31.89 -7.21
C GLU A 60 -9.73 -31.19 -5.95
N LEU A 61 -8.77 -31.78 -5.23
CA LEU A 61 -8.12 -31.19 -4.07
C LEU A 61 -7.29 -29.95 -4.45
N GLU A 62 -6.59 -29.97 -5.59
CA GLU A 62 -5.86 -28.81 -6.12
C GLU A 62 -6.82 -27.67 -6.47
N LEU A 63 -7.96 -27.98 -7.12
CA LEU A 63 -9.00 -26.99 -7.40
C LEU A 63 -9.64 -26.43 -6.13
N GLN A 64 -9.89 -27.25 -5.11
CA GLN A 64 -10.37 -26.81 -3.81
C GLN A 64 -9.35 -25.92 -3.09
N PHE A 65 -8.07 -26.29 -3.15
CA PHE A 65 -6.97 -25.50 -2.60
C PHE A 65 -6.85 -24.13 -3.30
N LEU A 66 -6.91 -24.10 -4.62
CA LEU A 66 -6.91 -22.85 -5.40
C LEU A 66 -8.11 -21.97 -5.05
N LYS A 67 -9.30 -22.56 -4.92
CA LYS A 67 -10.50 -21.84 -4.46
C LYS A 67 -10.31 -21.27 -3.06
N GLY A 68 -9.83 -22.06 -2.11
CA GLY A 68 -9.57 -21.61 -0.74
C GLY A 68 -8.54 -20.48 -0.69
N LYS A 69 -7.50 -20.54 -1.54
CA LYS A 69 -6.51 -19.46 -1.68
C LYS A 69 -7.14 -18.18 -2.24
N GLU A 70 -7.97 -18.29 -3.27
CA GLU A 70 -8.68 -17.12 -3.83
C GLU A 70 -9.66 -16.51 -2.84
N GLU A 71 -10.39 -17.34 -2.08
CA GLU A 71 -11.30 -16.89 -1.04
C GLU A 71 -10.55 -16.20 0.10
N GLY A 72 -9.44 -16.78 0.58
CA GLY A 72 -8.57 -16.14 1.57
C GLY A 72 -7.99 -14.82 1.08
N GLN A 73 -7.59 -14.72 -0.19
CA GLN A 73 -7.16 -13.45 -0.78
C GLN A 73 -8.28 -12.42 -0.86
N LYS A 74 -9.51 -12.83 -1.16
CA LYS A 74 -10.69 -11.94 -1.16
C LYS A 74 -11.01 -11.47 0.26
N GLU A 75 -10.91 -12.34 1.26
CA GLU A 75 -11.11 -11.97 2.67
C GLU A 75 -10.04 -10.98 3.16
N GLU A 76 -8.77 -11.22 2.83
CA GLU A 76 -7.69 -10.28 3.17
C GLU A 76 -7.85 -8.92 2.46
N ARG A 77 -8.29 -8.90 1.20
CA ARG A 77 -8.59 -7.64 0.49
C ARG A 77 -9.74 -6.86 1.12
N LYS A 78 -10.76 -7.54 1.67
CA LYS A 78 -11.87 -6.86 2.35
C LYS A 78 -11.43 -6.12 3.61
N LYS A 79 -10.33 -6.54 4.23
CA LYS A 79 -9.76 -5.85 5.39
C LYS A 79 -9.10 -4.53 5.00
N ILE A 80 -8.75 -4.34 3.73
CA ILE A 80 -8.14 -3.10 3.24
C ILE A 80 -9.23 -2.10 2.88
N GLU A 81 -9.19 -0.95 3.54
CA GLU A 81 -10.09 0.17 3.32
C GLU A 81 -9.28 1.41 2.99
N ILE A 82 -9.68 2.13 1.94
CA ILE A 82 -9.05 3.39 1.53
C ILE A 82 -9.98 4.52 1.95
N GLN A 83 -9.54 5.34 2.88
CA GLN A 83 -10.28 6.53 3.29
C GLN A 83 -9.79 7.74 2.51
N ILE A 84 -10.72 8.46 1.87
CA ILE A 84 -10.44 9.69 1.12
C ILE A 84 -11.17 10.86 1.79
N ILE A 85 -10.40 11.85 2.24
CA ILE A 85 -10.92 12.97 3.03
C ILE A 85 -10.70 14.27 2.25
N PRO A 86 -11.77 14.93 1.75
CA PRO A 86 -11.62 16.24 1.12
C PRO A 86 -11.19 17.29 2.14
N ARG A 87 -10.22 18.12 1.77
CA ARG A 87 -9.64 19.20 2.58
C ARG A 87 -9.77 20.53 1.87
N ILE A 88 -10.27 21.50 2.62
CA ILE A 88 -10.26 22.91 2.22
C ILE A 88 -9.62 23.69 3.35
N TYR A 89 -8.63 24.49 3.00
CA TYR A 89 -7.92 25.40 3.89
C TYR A 89 -7.97 26.81 3.32
N VAL A 90 -8.22 27.80 4.16
CA VAL A 90 -8.23 29.21 3.78
C VAL A 90 -7.18 29.91 4.62
N GLU A 91 -6.25 30.57 3.96
CA GLU A 91 -5.21 31.37 4.57
C GLU A 91 -5.53 32.85 4.37
N ASP A 92 -5.68 33.58 5.48
CA ASP A 92 -5.91 35.02 5.44
C ASP A 92 -4.58 35.75 5.24
N GLY A 93 -4.41 36.39 4.08
CA GLY A 93 -3.32 37.31 3.81
C GLY A 93 -3.68 38.77 4.15
N ILE A 94 -2.69 39.66 4.15
CA ILE A 94 -2.84 41.08 4.51
C ILE A 94 -3.86 41.81 3.63
N PHE A 95 -3.94 41.46 2.34
CA PHE A 95 -4.80 42.13 1.36
C PHE A 95 -5.85 41.21 0.74
N SER A 96 -5.72 39.90 0.92
CA SER A 96 -6.55 38.91 0.23
C SER A 96 -6.45 37.54 0.89
N LYS A 97 -7.52 36.75 0.79
CA LYS A 97 -7.53 35.35 1.21
C LYS A 97 -7.00 34.45 0.10
N THR A 98 -6.28 33.39 0.46
CA THR A 98 -5.87 32.32 -0.44
C THR A 98 -6.55 31.03 -0.02
N LEU A 99 -7.18 30.33 -0.96
CA LEU A 99 -7.87 29.08 -0.70
C LEU A 99 -7.08 27.92 -1.32
N PHE A 100 -6.77 26.93 -0.50
CA PHE A 100 -6.10 25.69 -0.86
C PHE A 100 -7.10 24.54 -0.79
N THR A 101 -7.09 23.70 -1.82
CA THR A 101 -7.94 22.50 -1.90
C THR A 101 -7.12 21.28 -2.22
N GLY A 102 -7.56 20.15 -1.69
CA GLY A 102 -6.95 18.85 -1.94
C GLY A 102 -7.70 17.77 -1.18
N TYR A 103 -7.11 16.58 -1.11
CA TYR A 103 -7.66 15.49 -0.32
C TYR A 103 -6.54 14.68 0.32
N ASP A 104 -6.86 14.10 1.47
CA ASP A 104 -6.01 13.11 2.14
C ASP A 104 -6.42 11.71 1.68
N ILE A 105 -5.44 10.83 1.47
CA ILE A 105 -5.65 9.38 1.38
C ILE A 105 -5.01 8.71 2.59
N GLN A 106 -5.80 7.91 3.30
CA GLN A 106 -5.33 7.03 4.37
C GLN A 106 -5.73 5.59 4.05
N VAL A 107 -4.75 4.69 4.05
CA VAL A 107 -5.01 3.26 3.91
C VAL A 107 -5.18 2.67 5.31
N LYS A 108 -6.25 1.89 5.49
CA LYS A 108 -6.52 1.13 6.71
C LYS A 108 -6.50 -0.36 6.40
N TYR A 109 -6.04 -1.14 7.35
CA TYR A 109 -6.20 -2.58 7.39
C TYR A 109 -6.90 -2.94 8.68
N ASP A 110 -8.05 -3.61 8.56
CA ASP A 110 -8.88 -3.98 9.70
C ASP A 110 -9.16 -2.77 10.61
N THR A 111 -9.61 -1.68 10.01
CA THR A 111 -9.89 -0.36 10.64
C THR A 111 -8.68 0.42 11.18
N LEU A 112 -7.50 -0.20 11.24
CA LEU A 112 -6.28 0.45 11.72
C LEU A 112 -5.51 1.10 10.57
N PRO A 113 -5.05 2.36 10.71
CA PRO A 113 -4.27 3.01 9.67
C PRO A 113 -2.92 2.30 9.48
N ILE A 114 -2.58 1.97 8.23
CA ILE A 114 -1.25 1.51 7.86
C ILE A 114 -0.53 2.64 7.13
N GLY A 115 0.64 2.99 7.65
CA GLY A 115 1.46 4.04 7.06
C GLY A 115 0.96 5.45 7.39
N GLY A 116 1.52 6.43 6.69
CA GLY A 116 1.15 7.83 6.85
C GLY A 116 -0.03 8.21 5.95
N THR A 117 -0.86 9.15 6.44
CA THR A 117 -1.82 9.86 5.59
C THR A 117 -1.07 10.73 4.59
N GLN A 118 -1.42 10.62 3.30
CA GLN A 118 -0.81 11.42 2.24
C GLN A 118 -1.78 12.49 1.76
N TYR A 119 -1.33 13.74 1.73
CA TYR A 119 -2.09 14.87 1.21
C TYR A 119 -1.78 15.10 -0.28
N TYR A 120 -2.82 15.24 -1.09
CA TYR A 120 -2.75 15.54 -2.52
C TYR A 120 -3.35 16.92 -2.79
N PRO A 121 -2.54 17.93 -3.11
CA PRO A 121 -3.03 19.25 -3.48
C PRO A 121 -3.67 19.21 -4.87
N GLU A 122 -4.83 19.86 -5.02
CA GLU A 122 -5.57 19.94 -6.29
C GLU A 122 -5.53 21.35 -6.86
N ASN A 123 -6.00 22.35 -6.10
CA ASN A 123 -6.03 23.74 -6.57
C ASN A 123 -5.63 24.73 -5.47
N THR A 124 -5.03 25.83 -5.92
CA THR A 124 -4.75 27.03 -5.11
C THR A 124 -5.40 28.24 -5.79
N ILE A 125 -6.24 28.97 -5.06
CA ILE A 125 -6.97 30.14 -5.56
C ILE A 125 -6.56 31.35 -4.74
N GLU A 126 -5.76 32.22 -5.34
CA GLU A 126 -5.43 33.53 -4.76
C GLU A 126 -6.60 34.49 -4.86
N LYS A 127 -6.70 35.44 -3.91
CA LYS A 127 -7.79 36.42 -3.86
C LYS A 127 -9.17 35.78 -3.85
N PHE A 128 -9.29 34.70 -3.07
CA PHE A 128 -10.50 33.95 -2.88
C PHE A 128 -11.62 34.85 -2.32
N LYS A 129 -12.81 34.71 -2.89
CA LYS A 129 -14.05 35.32 -2.41
C LYS A 129 -14.97 34.23 -1.90
N ASP A 130 -15.56 34.44 -0.73
CA ASP A 130 -16.42 33.46 -0.04
C ASP A 130 -17.63 33.03 -0.91
N GLU A 131 -18.08 33.90 -1.83
CA GLU A 131 -19.12 33.62 -2.83
C GLU A 131 -18.84 32.37 -3.70
N ASN A 132 -17.55 32.10 -3.98
CA ASN A 132 -17.12 30.98 -4.81
C ASN A 132 -16.92 29.68 -4.02
N PHE A 133 -17.10 29.70 -2.70
CA PHE A 133 -16.80 28.55 -1.84
C PHE A 133 -17.57 27.30 -2.27
N LYS A 134 -18.87 27.45 -2.53
CA LYS A 134 -19.74 26.34 -2.91
C LYS A 134 -19.26 25.67 -4.20
N TYR A 135 -18.96 26.46 -5.21
CA TYR A 135 -18.45 25.95 -6.49
C TYR A 135 -17.17 25.14 -6.30
N VAL A 136 -16.25 25.64 -5.48
CA VAL A 136 -14.97 24.97 -5.21
C VAL A 136 -15.17 23.68 -4.40
N ALA A 137 -16.07 23.69 -3.41
CA ALA A 137 -16.40 22.50 -2.64
C ALA A 137 -17.06 21.42 -3.51
N ASP A 138 -17.98 21.79 -4.40
CA ASP A 138 -18.65 20.87 -5.33
C ASP A 138 -17.62 20.26 -6.31
N LEU A 139 -16.68 21.07 -6.81
CA LEU A 139 -15.60 20.58 -7.68
C LEU A 139 -14.69 19.58 -6.94
N LEU A 140 -14.27 19.90 -5.72
CA LEU A 140 -13.44 19.01 -4.91
C LEU A 140 -14.17 17.70 -4.59
N GLN A 141 -15.47 17.76 -4.29
CA GLN A 141 -16.28 16.57 -4.06
C GLN A 141 -16.32 15.68 -5.29
N LYS A 142 -16.49 16.26 -6.49
CA LYS A 142 -16.43 15.51 -7.74
C LYS A 142 -15.07 14.84 -7.92
N THR A 143 -13.98 15.54 -7.68
CA THR A 143 -12.62 14.97 -7.75
C THR A 143 -12.46 13.79 -6.80
N VAL A 144 -12.92 13.91 -5.55
CA VAL A 144 -12.86 12.82 -4.57
C VAL A 144 -13.67 11.60 -5.02
N ILE A 145 -14.85 11.80 -5.62
CA ILE A 145 -15.66 10.72 -6.18
C ILE A 145 -14.91 10.03 -7.33
N ASP A 146 -14.37 10.79 -8.28
CA ASP A 146 -13.63 10.25 -9.42
C ASP A 146 -12.39 9.44 -8.98
N VAL A 147 -11.72 9.86 -7.89
CA VAL A 147 -10.60 9.12 -7.29
C VAL A 147 -11.11 7.86 -6.57
N ALA A 148 -12.21 7.94 -5.82
CA ALA A 148 -12.82 6.81 -5.14
C ALA A 148 -13.21 5.70 -6.13
N GLU A 149 -13.84 6.07 -7.25
CA GLU A 149 -14.22 5.12 -8.31
C GLU A 149 -13.03 4.35 -8.88
N LYS A 150 -11.86 5.00 -9.04
CA LYS A 150 -10.64 4.33 -9.51
C LYS A 150 -10.16 3.25 -8.55
N PHE A 151 -10.34 3.43 -7.24
CA PHE A 151 -9.99 2.42 -6.23
C PHE A 151 -11.04 1.31 -6.14
N ILE A 152 -12.33 1.66 -6.23
CA ILE A 152 -13.43 0.68 -6.27
C ILE A 152 -13.26 -0.24 -7.49
N ASN A 153 -12.96 0.31 -8.67
CA ASN A 153 -12.70 -0.46 -9.89
C ASN A 153 -11.50 -1.41 -9.78
N LYS A 154 -10.59 -1.16 -8.83
CA LYS A 154 -9.46 -2.04 -8.51
C LYS A 154 -9.79 -3.07 -7.42
N GLY A 155 -11.02 -3.07 -6.91
CA GLY A 155 -11.53 -4.01 -5.91
C GLY A 155 -11.22 -3.63 -4.46
N PHE A 156 -10.92 -2.36 -4.17
CA PHE A 156 -10.75 -1.87 -2.80
C PHE A 156 -12.06 -1.37 -2.22
N SER A 157 -12.22 -1.52 -0.89
CA SER A 157 -13.25 -0.80 -0.15
C SER A 157 -12.81 0.65 0.00
N VAL A 158 -13.73 1.60 -0.22
CA VAL A 158 -13.42 3.03 -0.15
C VAL A 158 -14.44 3.75 0.73
N ASP A 159 -13.94 4.52 1.70
CA ASP A 159 -14.72 5.46 2.50
C ASP A 159 -14.38 6.89 2.06
N ALA A 160 -15.20 7.44 1.16
CA ALA A 160 -15.09 8.83 0.72
C ALA A 160 -16.07 9.69 1.52
N LEU A 161 -15.55 10.64 2.31
CA LEU A 161 -16.39 11.56 3.06
C LEU A 161 -17.18 12.46 2.12
N LYS A 162 -18.51 12.48 2.29
CA LYS A 162 -19.44 13.25 1.44
C LYS A 162 -19.32 14.77 1.56
N ALA A 163 -18.58 15.28 2.53
CA ALA A 163 -18.41 16.72 2.74
C ALA A 163 -16.96 17.06 3.13
N PRO A 164 -16.38 18.15 2.59
CA PRO A 164 -15.05 18.61 2.95
C PRO A 164 -14.98 18.96 4.44
N LYS A 165 -13.93 18.50 5.11
CA LYS A 165 -13.61 18.98 6.46
C LYS A 165 -12.89 20.32 6.33
N VAL A 166 -13.50 21.37 6.86
CA VAL A 166 -12.83 22.67 7.04
C VAL A 166 -11.76 22.47 8.12
N ALA A 167 -10.50 22.63 7.74
CA ALA A 167 -9.41 22.69 8.72
C ALA A 167 -9.28 24.15 9.18
N THR A 168 -9.68 24.42 10.43
CA THR A 168 -9.32 25.67 11.11
C THR A 168 -7.89 25.53 11.63
N ALA A 169 -7.03 26.50 11.30
CA ALA A 169 -5.73 26.69 11.94
C ALA A 169 -5.90 27.04 13.42
#